data_AF-A0A1H4R5D7-F1
#
_entry.id   AF-A0A1H4R5D7-F1
#
_cell.length_a   1.000
_cell.length_b   1.000
_cell.length_c   1.000
_cell.angle_alpha   90.00
_cell.angle_beta   90.00
_cell.angle_gamma   90.00
#
_symmetry.space_group_name_H-M   'P 1'
#
loop_
_entity.id
_entity.type
_entity.pdbx_description
1 polymer ?
#
loop_
_entity_poly.entity_id
_entity_poly.type
_entity_poly.pdbx_seq_one_letter_code
_entity_poly.pdbx_strand_id
1 'polypeptide(L)'
;MAHEFRADPDFTEFRSELRECILSNWPYAAGEVLLGEPVTERRVYSVLEAAHDIGMAAKTLDGILIDAAAFAPADPRPHSRKIFCAVTFAPLLAEIPTWVGPGEMMEAIGVTKRTLAILQEDGILAPRTRAPKVIARWSLSDGLALIEELASLATELDISARGWLGLQEAKKRKGVAVRDMINQVRAGKMRLRRSREIPGYNAFQVSVAEVNALAALLDQSRPQDPAFTGTVSAAAFGRKVGMRDGGHFIALIQAGHVTAQAVLNPKTHLTQFRMSDEDIAAFHKKFLTTTTIEEEFGLHRNRILAILRSAGARQFMLEERSIGPIWLRTNVEGILVANDGRRTLPTSGGH
;
A
#
# COMPACT_ATOMS: atom_id res chain seq x y z
N MET A 1 52.61 -0.88 -48.31
CA MET A 1 52.54 0.52 -47.85
C MET A 1 51.97 0.72 -46.44
N ALA A 2 51.13 -0.17 -45.86
CA ALA A 2 50.59 0.05 -44.51
C ALA A 2 51.50 -0.39 -43.34
N HIS A 3 52.53 -1.21 -43.58
CA HIS A 3 53.37 -1.79 -42.52
C HIS A 3 54.62 -0.97 -42.16
N GLU A 4 55.02 -0.02 -43.01
CA GLU A 4 56.29 0.74 -42.87
C GLU A 4 56.24 1.81 -41.76
N PHE A 5 55.06 2.36 -41.46
CA PHE A 5 54.90 3.44 -40.47
C PHE A 5 54.56 2.93 -39.06
N ARG A 6 54.54 1.62 -38.82
CA ARG A 6 54.12 1.03 -37.53
C ARG A 6 55.09 1.35 -36.40
N ALA A 7 56.39 1.44 -36.70
CA ALA A 7 57.46 1.71 -35.74
C ALA A 7 58.13 3.08 -35.94
N ASP A 8 57.59 3.90 -36.85
CA ASP A 8 58.16 5.22 -37.17
C ASP A 8 57.95 6.19 -36.00
N PRO A 9 59.01 6.75 -35.37
CA PRO A 9 58.88 7.65 -34.24
C PRO A 9 58.03 8.89 -34.52
N ASP A 10 58.02 9.39 -35.77
CA ASP A 10 57.34 10.63 -36.15
C ASP A 10 55.80 10.51 -36.08
N PHE A 11 55.28 9.27 -36.14
CA PHE A 11 53.85 8.99 -36.01
C PHE A 11 53.42 8.61 -34.59
N THR A 12 54.30 8.72 -33.58
CA THR A 12 54.00 8.28 -32.20
C THR A 12 52.80 9.01 -31.59
N GLU A 13 52.76 10.35 -31.71
CA GLU A 13 51.66 11.16 -31.18
C GLU A 13 50.34 10.82 -31.86
N PHE A 14 50.33 10.73 -33.20
CA PHE A 14 49.15 10.32 -33.97
C PHE A 14 48.67 8.91 -33.60
N ARG A 15 49.59 7.94 -33.44
CA ARG A 15 49.24 6.58 -32.99
C ARG A 15 48.65 6.59 -31.59
N SER A 16 49.16 7.42 -30.67
CA SER A 16 48.64 7.55 -29.31
C SER A 16 47.21 8.09 -29.32
N GLU A 17 46.96 9.20 -30.03
CA GLU A 17 45.62 9.80 -30.15
C GLU A 17 44.63 8.85 -30.85
N LEU A 18 45.06 8.20 -31.93
CA LEU A 18 44.24 7.20 -32.62
C LEU A 18 43.94 6.00 -31.71
N ARG A 19 44.92 5.53 -30.92
CA ARG A 19 44.74 4.45 -29.96
C ARG A 19 43.71 4.83 -28.89
N GLU A 20 43.83 6.02 -28.33
CA GLU A 20 42.90 6.53 -27.31
C GLU A 20 41.47 6.66 -27.85
N CYS A 21 41.32 7.22 -29.06
CA CYS A 21 40.03 7.26 -29.76
C CYS A 21 39.48 5.85 -29.98
N ILE A 22 40.35 4.90 -30.37
CA ILE A 22 39.91 3.53 -30.64
C ILE A 22 39.41 2.84 -29.36
N LEU A 23 40.21 2.87 -28.29
CA LEU A 23 39.88 2.21 -27.03
C LEU A 23 38.65 2.82 -26.34
N SER A 24 38.33 4.08 -26.66
CA SER A 24 37.17 4.77 -26.12
C SER A 24 35.86 4.41 -26.85
N ASN A 25 35.94 3.88 -28.08
CA ASN A 25 34.78 3.67 -28.95
C ASN A 25 34.61 2.23 -29.46
N TRP A 26 35.64 1.39 -29.40
CA TRP A 26 35.59 0.00 -29.83
C TRP A 26 35.97 -0.98 -28.70
N PRO A 27 35.25 -2.11 -28.58
CA PRO A 27 35.42 -3.04 -27.47
C PRO A 27 36.62 -3.98 -27.69
N TYR A 28 37.82 -3.45 -27.51
CA TYR A 28 39.04 -4.28 -27.48
C TYR A 28 39.18 -5.00 -26.13
N ALA A 29 39.54 -6.28 -26.17
CA ALA A 29 39.80 -7.07 -24.97
C ALA A 29 41.20 -6.78 -24.39
N ALA A 30 41.35 -6.97 -23.08
CA ALA A 30 42.68 -6.97 -22.46
C ALA A 30 43.54 -8.08 -23.08
N GLY A 31 44.79 -7.76 -23.44
CA GLY A 31 45.73 -8.65 -24.10
C GLY A 31 45.74 -8.57 -25.64
N GLU A 32 44.73 -7.96 -26.27
CA GLU A 32 44.73 -7.78 -27.73
C GLU A 32 45.76 -6.75 -28.17
N VAL A 33 46.39 -6.94 -29.34
CA VAL A 33 47.39 -6.00 -29.86
C VAL A 33 46.70 -4.95 -30.71
N LEU A 34 46.72 -3.69 -30.24
CA LEU A 34 46.21 -2.53 -30.97
C LEU A 34 47.39 -1.63 -31.36
N LEU A 35 47.52 -1.31 -32.65
CA LEU A 35 48.60 -0.45 -33.18
C LEU A 35 50.03 -0.84 -32.77
N GLY A 36 50.27 -2.12 -32.43
CA GLY A 36 51.60 -2.62 -32.01
C GLY A 36 51.78 -2.80 -30.50
N GLU A 37 50.84 -2.29 -29.70
CA GLU A 37 50.90 -2.38 -28.24
C GLU A 37 49.74 -3.19 -27.67
N PRO A 38 49.99 -4.08 -26.69
CA PRO A 38 48.93 -4.81 -26.02
C PRO A 38 47.99 -3.87 -25.28
N VAL A 39 46.69 -4.10 -25.37
CA VAL A 39 45.67 -3.43 -24.58
C VAL A 39 45.77 -3.96 -23.15
N THR A 40 46.02 -3.08 -22.18
CA THR A 40 46.22 -3.46 -20.77
C THR A 40 44.90 -3.82 -20.09
N GLU A 41 43.83 -3.10 -20.41
CA GLU A 41 42.52 -3.25 -19.81
C GLU A 41 41.40 -3.01 -20.82
N ARG A 42 40.28 -3.70 -20.64
CA ARG A 42 39.08 -3.48 -21.45
C ARG A 42 38.36 -2.22 -20.94
N ARG A 43 38.29 -1.18 -21.78
CA ARG A 43 37.65 0.10 -21.43
C ARG A 43 36.16 0.15 -21.73
N VAL A 44 35.74 -0.47 -22.83
CA VAL A 44 34.32 -0.55 -23.21
C VAL A 44 33.93 -1.98 -23.55
N TYR A 45 32.66 -2.30 -23.31
CA TYR A 45 32.00 -3.51 -23.75
C TYR A 45 30.96 -3.17 -24.80
N SER A 46 30.77 -4.02 -25.81
CA SER A 46 29.45 -4.13 -26.43
C SER A 46 28.52 -4.97 -25.55
N VAL A 47 27.20 -4.74 -25.64
CA VAL A 47 26.21 -5.60 -24.97
C VAL A 47 26.37 -7.06 -25.40
N LEU A 48 26.71 -7.32 -26.65
CA LEU A 48 26.89 -8.69 -27.16
C LEU A 48 28.03 -9.42 -26.45
N GLU A 49 29.21 -8.80 -26.32
CA GLU A 49 30.37 -9.42 -25.68
C GLU A 49 30.17 -9.58 -24.18
N ALA A 50 29.62 -8.57 -23.50
CA ALA A 50 29.35 -8.67 -22.08
C ALA A 50 28.34 -9.79 -21.77
N ALA A 51 27.33 -9.97 -22.63
CA ALA A 51 26.36 -11.03 -22.48
C ALA A 51 26.98 -12.41 -22.70
N HIS A 52 27.88 -12.54 -23.68
CA HIS A 52 28.66 -13.75 -23.90
C HIS A 52 29.51 -14.10 -22.67
N ASP A 53 30.26 -13.14 -22.13
CA ASP A 53 31.17 -13.36 -20.99
C ASP A 53 30.41 -13.76 -19.71
N ILE A 54 29.19 -13.25 -19.52
CA ILE A 54 28.31 -13.61 -18.39
C ILE A 54 27.53 -14.93 -18.65
N GLY A 55 27.46 -15.40 -19.89
CA GLY A 55 26.62 -16.54 -20.28
C GLY A 55 25.12 -16.23 -20.30
N MET A 56 24.74 -14.98 -20.61
CA MET A 56 23.36 -14.51 -20.68
C MET A 56 22.95 -14.15 -22.10
N ALA A 57 21.64 -14.22 -22.41
CA ALA A 57 21.13 -13.67 -23.66
C ALA A 57 21.30 -12.14 -23.73
N ALA A 58 21.86 -11.63 -24.83
CA ALA A 58 22.15 -10.21 -25.02
C ALA A 58 20.93 -9.30 -24.81
N LYS A 59 19.73 -9.74 -25.22
CA LYS A 59 18.48 -8.98 -25.01
C LYS A 59 18.13 -8.80 -23.53
N THR A 60 18.45 -9.80 -22.70
CA THR A 60 18.20 -9.77 -21.26
C THR A 60 19.17 -8.80 -20.59
N LEU A 61 20.46 -8.90 -20.92
CA LEU A 61 21.48 -7.97 -20.41
C LEU A 61 21.20 -6.52 -20.86
N ASP A 62 20.76 -6.31 -22.10
CA ASP A 62 20.37 -4.98 -22.59
C ASP A 62 19.28 -4.35 -21.71
N GLY A 63 18.26 -5.13 -21.35
CA GLY A 63 17.20 -4.67 -20.44
C GLY A 63 17.72 -4.28 -19.06
N ILE A 64 18.67 -5.04 -18.51
CA ILE A 64 19.32 -4.74 -17.22
C ILE A 64 20.13 -3.46 -17.32
N LEU A 65 20.91 -3.29 -18.38
CA LEU A 65 21.75 -2.11 -18.61
C LEU A 65 20.91 -0.85 -18.85
N ILE A 66 19.76 -0.95 -19.54
CA ILE A 66 18.80 0.15 -19.67
C ILE A 66 18.23 0.55 -18.30
N ASP A 67 17.84 -0.41 -17.47
CA ASP A 67 17.31 -0.16 -16.12
C ASP A 67 18.38 0.47 -15.21
N ALA A 68 19.65 0.10 -15.39
CA ALA A 68 20.82 0.71 -14.76
C ALA A 68 21.25 2.04 -15.42
N ALA A 69 20.46 2.59 -16.33
CA ALA A 69 20.70 3.84 -17.06
C ALA A 69 22.00 3.89 -17.89
N ALA A 70 22.56 2.74 -18.28
CA ALA A 70 23.66 2.67 -19.24
C ALA A 70 23.24 3.16 -20.63
N PHE A 71 21.96 3.00 -20.96
CA PHE A 71 21.40 3.33 -22.27
C PHE A 71 20.01 3.93 -22.18
N ALA A 72 19.64 4.71 -23.20
CA ALA A 72 18.26 5.12 -23.40
C ALA A 72 17.39 3.89 -23.74
N PRO A 73 16.13 3.80 -23.24
CA PRO A 73 15.25 2.66 -23.51
C PRO A 73 14.96 2.39 -24.99
N ALA A 74 15.01 3.42 -25.83
CA ALA A 74 14.72 3.35 -27.26
C ALA A 74 15.98 3.41 -28.14
N ASP A 75 17.16 3.08 -27.60
CA ASP A 75 18.39 3.06 -28.37
C ASP A 75 18.30 2.04 -29.53
N PRO A 76 18.37 2.48 -30.80
CA PRO A 76 18.11 1.64 -31.96
C PRO A 76 19.33 0.80 -32.36
N ARG A 77 20.50 1.02 -31.73
CA ARG A 77 21.73 0.34 -32.12
C ARG A 77 21.62 -1.17 -31.85
N PRO A 78 22.15 -2.01 -32.76
CA PRO A 78 22.21 -3.46 -32.49
C PRO A 78 23.13 -3.73 -31.30
N HIS A 79 22.91 -4.85 -30.59
CA HIS A 79 23.68 -5.19 -29.37
C HIS A 79 25.21 -5.20 -29.56
N SER A 80 25.71 -5.50 -30.77
CA SER A 80 27.14 -5.46 -31.10
C SER A 80 27.73 -4.05 -31.23
N ARG A 81 26.89 -3.02 -31.39
CA ARG A 81 27.30 -1.61 -31.53
C ARG A 81 26.81 -0.73 -30.37
N LYS A 82 26.11 -1.33 -29.42
CA LYS A 82 25.63 -0.68 -28.22
C LYS A 82 26.70 -0.85 -27.13
N ILE A 83 27.55 0.16 -26.99
CA ILE A 83 28.76 0.12 -26.17
C ILE A 83 28.60 0.89 -24.87
N PHE A 84 29.16 0.37 -23.77
CA PHE A 84 29.14 1.00 -22.45
C PHE A 84 30.50 0.89 -21.76
N CYS A 85 30.75 1.77 -20.79
CA CYS A 85 32.00 1.80 -20.03
C CYS A 85 32.13 0.53 -19.17
N ALA A 86 33.20 -0.24 -19.40
CA ALA A 86 33.46 -1.47 -18.68
C ALA A 86 33.71 -1.22 -17.19
N VAL A 87 34.45 -0.16 -16.85
CA VAL A 87 34.81 0.18 -15.46
C VAL A 87 33.58 0.61 -14.67
N THR A 88 32.75 1.50 -15.23
CA THR A 88 31.54 2.02 -14.56
C THR A 88 30.55 0.92 -14.22
N PHE A 89 30.38 -0.07 -15.11
CA PHE A 89 29.42 -1.15 -14.95
C PHE A 89 30.03 -2.46 -14.45
N ALA A 90 31.34 -2.52 -14.19
CA ALA A 90 32.00 -3.72 -13.68
C ALA A 90 31.35 -4.29 -12.41
N PRO A 91 30.97 -3.49 -11.39
CA PRO A 91 30.30 -4.02 -10.20
C PRO A 91 28.96 -4.70 -10.54
N LEU A 92 28.17 -4.12 -11.45
CA LEU A 92 26.91 -4.69 -11.89
C LEU A 92 27.13 -6.02 -12.63
N LEU A 93 28.07 -6.07 -13.58
CA LEU A 93 28.39 -7.28 -14.33
C LEU A 93 28.88 -8.41 -13.41
N ALA A 94 29.66 -8.08 -12.38
CA ALA A 94 30.13 -9.04 -11.37
C ALA A 94 29.01 -9.51 -10.44
N GLU A 95 28.01 -8.68 -10.16
CA GLU A 95 26.89 -9.04 -9.29
C GLU A 95 25.85 -9.93 -9.99
N ILE A 96 25.58 -9.72 -11.28
CA ILE A 96 24.53 -10.43 -12.05
C ILE A 96 24.57 -11.96 -11.87
N PRO A 97 25.73 -12.65 -11.96
CA PRO A 97 25.80 -14.11 -11.77
C PRO A 97 25.38 -14.59 -10.38
N THR A 98 25.37 -13.72 -9.38
CA THR A 98 24.98 -14.04 -7.99
C THR A 98 23.48 -13.88 -7.74
N TRP A 99 22.74 -13.35 -8.72
CA TRP A 99 21.31 -13.10 -8.55
C TRP A 99 20.51 -14.39 -8.54
N VAL A 100 19.56 -14.44 -7.62
CA VAL A 100 18.72 -15.61 -7.40
C VAL A 100 17.28 -15.34 -7.84
N GLY A 101 16.58 -16.43 -8.15
CA GLY A 101 15.15 -16.41 -8.40
C GLY A 101 14.34 -16.11 -7.14
N PRO A 102 13.05 -15.75 -7.28
CA PRO A 102 12.18 -15.53 -6.12
C PRO A 102 12.03 -16.78 -5.26
N GLY A 103 12.10 -18.00 -5.83
CA GLY A 103 11.99 -19.26 -5.08
C GLY A 103 13.10 -19.42 -4.04
N GLU A 104 14.35 -19.33 -4.49
CA GLU A 104 15.54 -19.42 -3.65
C GLU A 104 15.59 -18.29 -2.62
N MET A 105 15.27 -17.05 -3.03
CA MET A 105 15.15 -15.93 -2.10
C MET A 105 14.14 -16.22 -0.97
N MET A 106 12.94 -16.70 -1.33
CA MET A 106 11.88 -17.01 -0.37
C MET A 106 12.30 -18.10 0.63
N GLU A 107 12.96 -19.15 0.14
CA GLU A 107 13.47 -20.25 0.95
C GLU A 107 14.52 -19.75 1.95
N ALA A 108 15.49 -18.97 1.48
CA ALA A 108 16.61 -18.49 2.29
C ALA A 108 16.18 -17.58 3.45
N ILE A 109 15.21 -16.68 3.21
CA ILE A 109 14.71 -15.78 4.28
C ILE A 109 13.47 -16.32 4.99
N GLY A 110 12.96 -17.49 4.59
CA GLY A 110 11.79 -18.14 5.19
C GLY A 110 10.48 -17.35 5.02
N VAL A 111 10.19 -16.84 3.82
CA VAL A 111 8.96 -16.06 3.54
C VAL A 111 8.09 -16.70 2.46
N THR A 112 6.80 -16.35 2.47
CA THR A 112 5.88 -16.71 1.37
C THR A 112 6.00 -15.72 0.21
N LYS A 113 5.49 -16.10 -0.96
CA LYS A 113 5.41 -15.21 -2.15
C LYS A 113 4.68 -13.90 -1.85
N ARG A 114 3.60 -13.97 -1.06
CA ARG A 114 2.83 -12.78 -0.67
C ARG A 114 3.66 -11.88 0.23
N THR A 115 4.39 -12.45 1.19
CA THR A 115 5.28 -11.70 2.07
C THR A 115 6.41 -11.04 1.29
N LEU A 116 7.07 -11.75 0.37
CA LEU A 116 8.12 -11.17 -0.49
C LEU A 116 7.60 -9.98 -1.31
N ALA A 117 6.38 -10.10 -1.88
CA ALA A 117 5.75 -9.00 -2.61
C ALA A 117 5.50 -7.77 -1.71
N ILE A 118 5.08 -7.98 -0.46
CA ILE A 118 4.89 -6.89 0.51
C ILE A 118 6.22 -6.25 0.89
N LEU A 119 7.28 -7.04 1.10
CA LEU A 119 8.63 -6.51 1.37
C LEU A 119 9.14 -5.67 0.20
N GLN A 120 8.81 -6.07 -1.03
CA GLN A 120 9.11 -5.30 -2.23
C GLN A 120 8.32 -3.99 -2.31
N GLU A 121 7.01 -4.05 -2.12
CA GLU A 121 6.11 -2.89 -2.15
C GLU A 121 6.46 -1.85 -1.08
N ASP A 122 6.78 -2.32 0.12
CA ASP A 122 7.20 -1.48 1.23
C ASP A 122 8.67 -1.03 1.08
N GLY A 123 9.38 -1.43 0.01
CA GLY A 123 10.76 -1.00 -0.29
C GLY A 123 11.80 -1.50 0.70
N ILE A 124 11.51 -2.60 1.41
CA ILE A 124 12.42 -3.22 2.38
C ILE A 124 13.44 -4.09 1.66
N LEU A 125 12.98 -4.83 0.63
CA LEU A 125 13.84 -5.57 -0.28
C LEU A 125 13.56 -5.09 -1.69
N ALA A 126 14.59 -4.70 -2.44
CA ALA A 126 14.44 -4.27 -3.82
C ALA A 126 15.04 -5.32 -4.76
N PRO A 127 14.37 -5.67 -5.87
CA PRO A 127 15.04 -6.40 -6.93
C PRO A 127 16.14 -5.52 -7.52
N ARG A 128 17.26 -6.14 -7.90
CA ARG A 128 18.41 -5.47 -8.51
C ARG A 128 18.13 -4.92 -9.91
N THR A 129 17.07 -5.43 -10.54
CA THR A 129 16.57 -4.88 -11.79
C THR A 129 15.05 -4.96 -11.89
N ARG A 130 14.46 -3.99 -12.58
CA ARG A 130 13.06 -3.97 -13.02
C ARG A 130 12.89 -4.42 -14.46
N ALA A 131 13.98 -4.81 -15.13
CA ALA A 131 13.96 -5.30 -16.50
C ALA A 131 12.91 -6.43 -16.65
N PRO A 132 12.00 -6.33 -17.64
CA PRO A 132 10.95 -7.31 -17.82
C PRO A 132 11.55 -8.68 -18.15
N LYS A 133 10.91 -9.74 -17.67
CA LYS A 133 11.30 -11.15 -17.91
C LYS A 133 12.60 -11.61 -17.24
N VAL A 134 13.30 -10.74 -16.50
CA VAL A 134 14.40 -11.16 -15.62
C VAL A 134 13.81 -11.75 -14.33
N ILE A 135 13.79 -13.09 -14.24
CA ILE A 135 13.25 -13.79 -13.07
C ILE A 135 14.27 -13.78 -11.92
N ALA A 136 15.53 -14.10 -12.21
CA ALA A 136 16.64 -14.03 -11.27
C ALA A 136 17.08 -12.57 -11.13
N ARG A 137 16.55 -11.89 -10.13
CA ARG A 137 16.74 -10.44 -9.93
C ARG A 137 16.93 -10.06 -8.46
N TRP A 138 17.07 -11.04 -7.59
CA TRP A 138 17.18 -10.83 -6.16
C TRP A 138 18.63 -11.05 -5.73
N SER A 139 19.10 -10.20 -4.83
CA SER A 139 20.36 -10.44 -4.13
C SER A 139 20.06 -11.29 -2.89
N LEU A 140 20.61 -12.50 -2.84
CA LEU A 140 20.46 -13.38 -1.68
C LEU A 140 21.09 -12.76 -0.43
N SER A 141 22.22 -12.05 -0.60
CA SER A 141 22.90 -11.36 0.49
C SER A 141 22.05 -10.24 1.10
N ASP A 142 21.30 -9.47 0.30
CA ASP A 142 20.38 -8.45 0.84
C ASP A 142 19.30 -9.09 1.71
N GLY A 143 18.77 -10.25 1.30
CA GLY A 143 17.78 -11.00 2.06
C GLY A 143 18.31 -11.48 3.40
N LEU A 144 19.49 -12.08 3.41
CA LEU A 144 20.13 -12.58 4.62
C LEU A 144 20.55 -11.44 5.55
N ALA A 145 21.07 -10.34 5.00
CA ALA A 145 21.41 -9.14 5.77
C ALA A 145 20.20 -8.55 6.48
N LEU A 146 19.01 -8.56 5.86
CA LEU A 146 17.77 -8.15 6.53
C LEU A 146 17.45 -9.05 7.74
N ILE A 147 17.61 -10.37 7.60
CA ILE A 147 17.36 -11.29 8.71
C ILE A 147 18.35 -11.07 9.85
N GLU A 148 19.63 -10.89 9.52
CA GLU A 148 20.69 -10.62 10.49
C GLU A 148 20.47 -9.28 11.22
N GLU A 149 20.13 -8.23 10.47
CA GLU A 149 19.80 -6.92 11.03
C GLU A 149 18.64 -7.03 12.03
N LEU A 150 17.52 -7.63 11.62
CA LEU A 150 16.35 -7.80 12.49
C LEU A 150 16.66 -8.69 13.70
N ALA A 151 17.51 -9.71 13.53
CA ALA A 151 17.96 -10.53 14.64
C ALA A 151 18.79 -9.73 15.64
N SER A 152 19.67 -8.84 15.19
CA SER A 152 20.50 -7.99 16.06
C SER A 152 19.66 -6.99 16.88
N LEU A 153 18.51 -6.58 16.36
CA LEU A 153 17.58 -5.65 17.01
C LEU A 153 16.53 -6.35 17.89
N ALA A 154 16.39 -7.67 17.77
CA ALA A 154 15.38 -8.43 18.46
C ALA A 154 15.84 -8.87 19.86
N THR A 155 14.95 -8.78 20.84
CA THR A 155 15.16 -9.41 22.15
C THR A 155 14.71 -10.87 22.11
N GLU A 156 15.53 -11.78 22.62
CA GLU A 156 15.14 -13.17 22.88
C GLU A 156 14.40 -13.24 24.23
N LEU A 157 13.12 -13.60 24.20
CA LEU A 157 12.28 -13.68 25.40
C LEU A 157 11.43 -14.95 25.38
N ASP A 158 11.26 -15.55 26.55
CA ASP A 158 10.58 -16.82 26.72
C ASP A 158 9.05 -16.66 26.80
N ILE A 159 8.38 -17.48 25.99
CA ILE A 159 6.98 -17.96 25.94
C ILE A 159 5.92 -17.17 26.75
N SER A 160 5.65 -15.92 26.37
CA SER A 160 4.30 -15.36 26.54
C SER A 160 3.80 -14.75 25.24
N ALA A 161 2.79 -15.42 24.66
CA ALA A 161 2.19 -15.05 23.37
C ALA A 161 1.25 -13.84 23.46
N ARG A 162 0.82 -13.42 24.65
CA ARG A 162 -0.14 -12.32 24.79
C ARG A 162 0.53 -10.97 24.51
N GLY A 163 0.01 -10.24 23.54
CA GLY A 163 0.41 -8.86 23.26
C GLY A 163 1.44 -8.68 22.15
N TRP A 164 1.74 -9.71 21.36
CA TRP A 164 2.69 -9.65 20.26
C TRP A 164 2.09 -10.20 18.97
N LEU A 165 2.50 -9.65 17.82
CA LEU A 165 2.03 -10.07 16.50
C LEU A 165 3.19 -10.12 15.52
N GLY A 166 3.13 -11.02 14.54
CA GLY A 166 4.05 -10.98 13.40
C GLY A 166 3.91 -9.68 12.61
N LEU A 167 4.99 -9.20 12.00
CA LEU A 167 5.01 -7.94 11.23
C LEU A 167 3.90 -7.90 10.15
N GLN A 168 3.68 -9.01 9.45
CA GLN A 168 2.66 -9.12 8.40
C GLN A 168 1.23 -9.10 8.97
N GLU A 169 1.03 -9.71 10.13
CA GLU A 169 -0.26 -9.72 10.82
C GLU A 169 -0.60 -8.34 11.39
N ALA A 170 0.40 -7.62 11.91
CA ALA A 170 0.27 -6.23 12.34
C ALA A 170 -0.17 -5.32 11.17
N LYS A 171 0.46 -5.45 9.98
CA LYS A 171 0.03 -4.77 8.75
C LYS A 171 -1.44 -5.09 8.43
N LYS A 172 -1.81 -6.37 8.39
CA LYS A 172 -3.19 -6.80 8.10
C LYS A 172 -4.21 -6.24 9.10
N ARG A 173 -3.88 -6.21 10.38
CA ARG A 173 -4.81 -5.82 11.46
C ARG A 173 -4.98 -4.31 11.58
N LYS A 174 -3.93 -3.52 11.35
CA LYS A 174 -3.91 -2.08 11.66
C LYS A 174 -3.65 -1.18 10.45
N GLY A 175 -3.26 -1.75 9.31
CA GLY A 175 -2.95 -1.00 8.10
C GLY A 175 -1.64 -0.22 8.16
N VAL A 176 -0.78 -0.51 9.14
CA VAL A 176 0.56 0.08 9.25
C VAL A 176 1.50 -0.65 8.30
N ALA A 177 2.24 0.07 7.46
CA ALA A 177 3.20 -0.57 6.56
C ALA A 177 4.33 -1.24 7.35
N VAL A 178 4.87 -2.33 6.81
CA VAL A 178 5.97 -3.06 7.45
C VAL A 178 7.20 -2.19 7.53
N ARG A 179 7.44 -1.35 6.52
CA ARG A 179 8.52 -0.35 6.52
C ARG A 179 8.46 0.57 7.73
N ASP A 180 7.27 1.07 8.08
CA ASP A 180 7.12 1.99 9.21
C ASP A 180 7.44 1.28 10.53
N MET A 181 7.00 0.03 10.69
CA MET A 181 7.33 -0.78 11.86
C MET A 181 8.84 -1.05 11.95
N ILE A 182 9.48 -1.48 10.86
CA ILE A 182 10.94 -1.71 10.83
C ILE A 182 11.70 -0.42 11.13
N ASN A 183 11.27 0.73 10.61
CA ASN A 183 11.90 2.01 10.89
C ASN A 183 11.77 2.41 12.37
N GLN A 184 10.63 2.15 13.02
CA GLN A 184 10.51 2.37 14.47
C GLN A 184 11.39 1.41 15.27
N VAL A 185 11.55 0.17 14.82
CA VAL A 185 12.47 -0.80 15.44
C VAL A 185 13.92 -0.33 15.31
N ARG A 186 14.36 0.06 14.11
CA ARG A 186 15.69 0.64 13.86
C ARG A 186 15.95 1.89 14.71
N ALA A 187 14.92 2.71 14.95
CA ALA A 187 14.99 3.88 15.80
C ALA A 187 14.93 3.58 17.30
N GLY A 188 14.82 2.31 17.72
CA GLY A 188 14.67 1.92 19.12
C GLY A 188 13.33 2.32 19.76
N LYS A 189 12.34 2.73 18.95
CA LYS A 189 11.02 3.21 19.40
C LYS A 189 9.95 2.12 19.42
N MET A 190 10.24 0.96 18.85
CA MET A 190 9.37 -0.21 18.84
C MET A 190 10.20 -1.44 19.20
N ARG A 191 9.65 -2.28 20.07
CA ARG A 191 10.29 -3.52 20.47
C ARG A 191 10.04 -4.59 19.42
N LEU A 192 11.12 -5.24 19.04
CA LEU A 192 11.13 -6.42 18.21
C LEU A 192 11.53 -7.63 19.07
N ARG A 193 10.84 -8.74 18.87
CA ARG A 193 11.24 -10.03 19.43
C ARG A 193 11.39 -11.07 18.34
N ARG A 194 12.15 -12.11 18.61
CA ARG A 194 12.34 -13.26 17.74
C ARG A 194 11.85 -14.53 18.42
N SER A 195 10.96 -15.27 17.76
CA SER A 195 10.54 -16.61 18.19
C SER A 195 11.64 -17.63 17.88
N ARG A 196 11.89 -18.56 18.81
CA ARG A 196 12.80 -19.70 18.60
C ARG A 196 12.15 -20.86 17.84
N GLU A 197 10.81 -20.92 17.83
CA GLU A 197 10.06 -22.02 17.21
C GLU A 197 9.87 -21.84 15.70
N ILE A 198 9.87 -20.60 15.24
CA ILE A 198 9.62 -20.24 13.84
C ILE A 198 10.94 -19.78 13.23
N PRO A 199 11.41 -20.38 12.13
CA PRO A 199 12.61 -19.92 11.43
C PRO A 199 12.34 -18.72 10.52
N GLY A 200 13.41 -18.03 10.12
CA GLY A 200 13.38 -16.97 9.11
C GLY A 200 12.62 -15.72 9.53
N TYR A 201 12.18 -14.95 8.54
CA TYR A 201 11.53 -13.65 8.73
C TYR A 201 10.25 -13.73 9.58
N ASN A 202 9.49 -14.83 9.47
CA ASN A 202 8.24 -14.98 10.21
C ASN A 202 8.44 -15.16 11.72
N ALA A 203 9.68 -15.38 12.17
CA ALA A 203 10.05 -15.41 13.58
C ALA A 203 9.87 -14.05 14.29
N PHE A 204 9.91 -12.96 13.53
CA PHE A 204 9.94 -11.60 14.06
C PHE A 204 8.54 -11.08 14.40
N GLN A 205 8.40 -10.58 15.63
CA GLN A 205 7.14 -10.12 16.17
C GLN A 205 7.30 -8.77 16.89
N VAL A 206 6.27 -7.95 16.80
CA VAL A 206 6.21 -6.60 17.38
C VAL A 206 5.09 -6.50 18.40
N SER A 207 5.22 -5.57 19.35
CA SER A 207 4.22 -5.36 20.40
C SER A 207 2.92 -4.78 19.83
N VAL A 208 1.79 -5.39 20.17
CA VAL A 208 0.44 -4.93 19.78
C VAL A 208 0.19 -3.49 20.26
N ALA A 209 0.64 -3.17 21.47
CA ALA A 209 0.43 -1.84 22.05
C ALA A 209 1.18 -0.76 21.25
N GLU A 210 2.41 -1.03 20.86
CA GLU A 210 3.25 -0.11 20.09
C GLU A 210 2.79 0.03 18.65
N VAL A 211 2.32 -1.07 18.03
CA VAL A 211 1.67 -1.01 16.71
C VAL A 211 0.41 -0.15 16.76
N ASN A 212 -0.40 -0.27 17.82
CA ASN A 212 -1.59 0.58 17.98
C ASN A 212 -1.21 2.05 18.17
N ALA A 213 -0.19 2.35 18.96
CA ALA A 213 0.31 3.71 19.16
C ALA A 213 0.84 4.32 17.86
N LEU A 214 1.63 3.54 17.09
CA LEU A 214 2.11 3.95 15.78
C LEU A 214 0.96 4.20 14.79
N ALA A 215 -0.04 3.33 14.76
CA ALA A 215 -1.22 3.52 13.92
C ALA A 215 -1.98 4.81 14.26
N ALA A 216 -2.14 5.11 15.56
CA ALA A 216 -2.79 6.35 16.01
C ALA A 216 -1.98 7.59 15.62
N LEU A 217 -0.65 7.55 15.76
CA LEU A 217 0.24 8.64 15.37
C LEU A 217 0.17 8.90 13.85
N LEU A 218 0.23 7.85 13.05
CA LEU A 218 0.11 7.95 11.59
C LEU A 218 -1.27 8.45 11.14
N ASP A 219 -2.34 8.03 11.82
CA ASP A 219 -3.70 8.52 11.55
C ASP A 219 -3.83 10.02 11.91
N GLN A 220 -3.14 10.51 12.96
CA GLN A 220 -3.13 11.93 13.34
C GLN A 220 -2.34 12.82 12.37
N SER A 221 -1.24 12.30 11.80
CA SER A 221 -0.40 13.05 10.86
C SER A 221 -0.94 13.06 9.43
N ARG A 222 -2.00 12.30 9.13
CA ARG A 222 -2.63 12.33 7.80
C ARG A 222 -3.46 13.60 7.63
N PRO A 223 -3.40 14.25 6.45
CA PRO A 223 -4.35 15.30 6.11
C PRO A 223 -5.77 14.74 6.28
N GLN A 224 -6.57 15.37 7.14
CA GLN A 224 -7.97 15.01 7.20
C GLN A 224 -8.62 15.46 5.89
N ASP A 225 -9.19 14.50 5.17
CA ASP A 225 -10.00 14.80 4.01
C ASP A 225 -11.23 15.60 4.51
N PRO A 226 -11.48 16.82 3.99
CA PRO A 226 -12.61 17.65 4.40
C PRO A 226 -13.94 16.91 4.34
N ALA A 227 -14.08 15.91 3.45
CA ALA A 227 -15.27 15.09 3.34
C ALA A 227 -15.55 14.20 4.57
N PHE A 228 -14.58 14.01 5.45
CA PHE A 228 -14.67 13.23 6.69
C PHE A 228 -14.73 14.10 7.95
N THR A 229 -14.42 15.39 7.85
CA THR A 229 -14.45 16.34 8.96
C THR A 229 -15.87 16.89 9.12
N GLY A 230 -16.46 16.75 10.30
CA GLY A 230 -17.84 17.21 10.57
C GLY A 230 -18.94 16.34 9.94
N THR A 231 -18.60 15.20 9.34
CA THR A 231 -19.58 14.27 8.75
C THR A 231 -19.59 12.93 9.48
N VAL A 232 -20.75 12.30 9.58
CA VAL A 232 -20.89 10.94 10.13
C VAL A 232 -21.19 9.94 9.03
N SER A 233 -20.81 8.68 9.22
CA SER A 233 -21.19 7.64 8.24
C SER A 233 -22.70 7.38 8.28
N ALA A 234 -23.33 7.24 7.11
CA ALA A 234 -24.73 6.88 6.98
C ALA A 234 -25.09 5.60 7.75
N ALA A 235 -24.19 4.61 7.78
CA ALA A 235 -24.40 3.37 8.53
C ALA A 235 -24.36 3.58 10.07
N ALA A 236 -23.53 4.50 10.57
CA ALA A 236 -23.55 4.86 12.00
C ALA A 236 -24.82 5.64 12.35
N PHE A 237 -25.21 6.60 11.51
CA PHE A 237 -26.44 7.37 11.71
C PHE A 237 -27.68 6.48 11.63
N GLY A 238 -27.79 5.58 10.63
CA GLY A 238 -28.88 4.61 10.52
C GLY A 238 -29.05 3.77 11.79
N ARG A 239 -27.94 3.30 12.40
CA ARG A 239 -27.99 2.58 13.68
C ARG A 239 -28.48 3.47 14.84
N LYS A 240 -28.08 4.75 14.86
CA LYS A 240 -28.52 5.74 15.86
C LYS A 240 -30.04 5.94 15.78
N VAL A 241 -30.60 6.09 14.58
CA VAL A 241 -32.05 6.27 14.38
C VAL A 241 -32.86 4.96 14.40
N GLY A 242 -32.28 3.87 14.90
CA GLY A 242 -32.99 2.59 15.07
C GLY A 242 -33.14 1.74 13.80
N MET A 243 -32.53 2.14 12.69
CA MET A 243 -32.47 1.37 11.44
C MET A 243 -31.22 0.48 11.42
N ARG A 244 -31.24 -0.58 12.23
CA ARG A 244 -30.07 -1.47 12.48
C ARG A 244 -29.85 -2.53 11.40
N ASP A 245 -30.82 -2.75 10.52
CA ASP A 245 -30.80 -3.87 9.58
C ASP A 245 -30.05 -3.54 8.29
N GLY A 246 -28.94 -4.25 8.08
CA GLY A 246 -28.46 -4.80 6.79
C GLY A 246 -28.36 -3.93 5.54
N GLY A 247 -28.53 -2.62 5.63
CA GLY A 247 -28.53 -1.72 4.46
C GLY A 247 -29.86 -1.03 4.16
N HIS A 248 -30.90 -1.15 4.99
CA HIS A 248 -32.16 -0.42 4.79
C HIS A 248 -31.97 1.10 4.74
N PHE A 249 -31.09 1.65 5.59
CA PHE A 249 -30.77 3.07 5.56
C PHE A 249 -29.97 3.46 4.31
N ILE A 250 -29.14 2.55 3.80
CA ILE A 250 -28.40 2.77 2.55
C ILE A 250 -29.35 2.71 1.34
N ALA A 251 -30.35 1.83 1.36
CA ALA A 251 -31.37 1.75 0.32
C ALA A 251 -32.17 3.06 0.20
N LEU A 252 -32.48 3.73 1.32
CA LEU A 252 -33.10 5.06 1.30
C LEU A 252 -32.25 6.12 0.59
N ILE A 253 -30.92 6.05 0.77
CA ILE A 253 -29.98 6.96 0.11
C ILE A 253 -29.92 6.66 -1.39
N GLN A 254 -29.77 5.38 -1.74
CA GLN A 254 -29.68 4.93 -3.14
C GLN A 254 -30.95 5.24 -3.94
N ALA A 255 -32.11 5.16 -3.30
CA ALA A 255 -33.39 5.55 -3.90
C ALA A 255 -33.66 7.07 -3.86
N GLY A 256 -32.71 7.88 -3.39
CA GLY A 256 -32.80 9.35 -3.39
C GLY A 256 -33.77 9.95 -2.36
N HIS A 257 -34.22 9.16 -1.37
CA HIS A 257 -35.11 9.67 -0.33
C HIS A 257 -34.37 10.43 0.77
N VAL A 258 -33.07 10.17 0.95
CA VAL A 258 -32.17 10.77 1.94
C VAL A 258 -30.89 11.21 1.22
N THR A 259 -30.49 12.47 1.45
CA THR A 259 -29.25 13.01 0.89
C THR A 259 -28.04 12.48 1.68
N ALA A 260 -27.00 12.06 0.96
CA ALA A 260 -25.70 11.73 1.52
C ALA A 260 -24.63 11.83 0.43
N GLN A 261 -23.41 12.15 0.80
CA GLN A 261 -22.27 12.19 -0.11
C GLN A 261 -21.59 10.83 -0.19
N ALA A 262 -21.37 10.31 -1.41
CA ALA A 262 -20.54 9.13 -1.62
C ALA A 262 -19.06 9.52 -1.58
N VAL A 263 -18.32 8.99 -0.60
CA VAL A 263 -16.91 9.32 -0.40
C VAL A 263 -16.08 8.04 -0.36
N LEU A 264 -14.96 8.04 -1.08
CA LEU A 264 -14.01 6.92 -1.03
C LEU A 264 -13.24 6.97 0.29
N ASN A 265 -13.32 5.93 1.11
CA ASN A 265 -12.55 5.88 2.34
C ASN A 265 -11.05 5.72 2.01
N PRO A 266 -10.18 6.66 2.41
CA PRO A 266 -8.75 6.60 2.06
C PRO A 266 -8.02 5.42 2.72
N LYS A 267 -8.59 4.83 3.78
CA LYS A 267 -8.01 3.70 4.53
C LYS A 267 -8.46 2.33 4.01
N THR A 268 -9.73 2.21 3.61
CA THR A 268 -10.30 0.93 3.17
C THR A 268 -10.48 0.84 1.65
N HIS A 269 -10.33 1.95 0.93
CA HIS A 269 -10.67 2.11 -0.48
C HIS A 269 -12.09 1.66 -0.82
N LEU A 270 -12.97 1.59 0.19
CA LEU A 270 -14.38 1.29 0.02
C LEU A 270 -15.16 2.60 -0.02
N THR A 271 -16.08 2.70 -0.96
CA THR A 271 -17.05 3.80 -1.02
C THR A 271 -17.96 3.73 0.20
N GLN A 272 -18.07 4.85 0.91
CA GLN A 272 -18.93 5.00 2.07
C GLN A 272 -19.80 6.25 1.91
N PHE A 273 -21.10 6.15 2.22
CA PHE A 273 -21.97 7.31 2.29
C PHE A 273 -21.75 8.08 3.61
N ARG A 274 -21.55 9.39 3.49
CA ARG A 274 -21.34 10.35 4.58
C ARG A 274 -22.49 11.36 4.61
N MET A 275 -22.88 11.76 5.81
CA MET A 275 -23.96 12.71 6.04
C MET A 275 -23.40 13.90 6.82
N SER A 276 -23.70 15.12 6.35
CA SER A 276 -23.46 16.35 7.11
C SER A 276 -24.59 16.58 8.12
N ASP A 277 -24.44 17.60 8.97
CA ASP A 277 -25.50 18.03 9.88
C ASP A 277 -26.75 18.51 9.11
N GLU A 278 -26.59 19.12 7.93
CA GLU A 278 -27.71 19.49 7.06
C GLU A 278 -28.47 18.25 6.53
N ASP A 279 -27.74 17.21 6.09
CA ASP A 279 -28.34 15.95 5.63
C ASP A 279 -29.15 15.27 6.74
N ILE A 280 -28.60 15.26 7.96
CA ILE A 280 -29.27 14.72 9.15
C ILE A 280 -30.53 15.53 9.47
N ALA A 281 -30.44 16.87 9.47
CA ALA A 281 -31.59 17.73 9.71
C ALA A 281 -32.68 17.53 8.65
N ALA A 282 -32.31 17.36 7.37
CA ALA A 282 -33.23 17.06 6.29
C ALA A 282 -33.93 15.70 6.49
N PHE A 283 -33.20 14.68 6.96
CA PHE A 283 -33.79 13.40 7.34
C PHE A 283 -34.83 13.57 8.45
N HIS A 284 -34.48 14.22 9.56
CA HIS A 284 -35.40 14.41 10.69
C HIS A 284 -36.63 15.25 10.32
N LYS A 285 -36.53 16.21 9.39
CA LYS A 285 -37.69 16.96 8.88
C LYS A 285 -38.67 16.09 8.10
N LYS A 286 -38.17 15.06 7.40
CA LYS A 286 -38.97 14.25 6.48
C LYS A 286 -39.48 12.97 7.12
N PHE A 287 -38.68 12.34 7.97
CA PHE A 287 -38.93 11.02 8.50
C PHE A 287 -38.89 10.99 10.02
N LEU A 288 -39.70 10.09 10.57
CA LEU A 288 -39.69 9.71 11.97
C LEU A 288 -39.51 8.20 12.08
N THR A 289 -38.61 7.75 12.95
CA THR A 289 -38.46 6.34 13.34
C THR A 289 -38.93 6.17 14.78
N THR A 290 -39.10 4.94 15.25
CA THR A 290 -39.44 4.72 16.67
C THR A 290 -38.45 5.36 17.63
N THR A 291 -37.15 5.38 17.27
CA THR A 291 -36.10 5.95 18.12
C THR A 291 -36.16 7.46 18.11
N THR A 292 -36.34 8.09 16.95
CA THR A 292 -36.45 9.55 16.91
C THR A 292 -37.76 10.04 17.55
N ILE A 293 -38.85 9.26 17.45
CA ILE A 293 -40.11 9.59 18.15
C ILE A 293 -39.92 9.48 19.67
N GLU A 294 -39.22 8.46 20.16
CA GLU A 294 -38.92 8.31 21.59
C GLU A 294 -38.05 9.47 22.10
N GLU A 295 -37.04 9.89 21.33
CA GLU A 295 -36.17 11.03 21.66
C GLU A 295 -36.92 12.37 21.61
N GLU A 296 -37.76 12.60 20.59
CA GLU A 296 -38.45 13.89 20.38
C GLU A 296 -39.70 14.06 21.24
N PHE A 297 -40.47 12.99 21.49
CA PHE A 297 -41.77 13.05 22.17
C PHE A 297 -41.79 12.31 23.52
N GLY A 298 -40.68 11.69 23.94
CA GLY A 298 -40.59 11.00 25.24
C GLY A 298 -41.51 9.77 25.39
N LEU A 299 -42.02 9.23 24.28
CA LEU A 299 -42.93 8.09 24.27
C LEU A 299 -42.16 6.78 24.17
N HIS A 300 -42.44 5.82 25.06
CA HIS A 300 -41.84 4.49 24.96
C HIS A 300 -42.29 3.73 23.71
N ARG A 301 -41.39 2.95 23.10
CA ARG A 301 -41.59 2.20 21.83
C ARG A 301 -42.94 1.49 21.69
N ASN A 302 -43.38 0.74 22.69
CA ASN A 302 -44.65 0.00 22.63
C ASN A 302 -45.87 0.92 22.54
N ARG A 303 -45.81 2.08 23.21
CA ARG A 303 -46.87 3.10 23.17
C ARG A 303 -46.90 3.80 21.82
N ILE A 304 -45.74 4.12 21.24
CA ILE A 304 -45.64 4.65 19.87
C ILE A 304 -46.33 3.71 18.88
N LEU A 305 -45.97 2.42 18.90
CA LEU A 305 -46.56 1.43 17.99
C LEU A 305 -48.06 1.21 18.22
N ALA A 306 -48.56 1.38 19.45
CA ALA A 306 -49.98 1.29 19.74
C ALA A 306 -50.74 2.50 19.18
N ILE A 307 -50.26 3.73 19.44
CA ILE A 307 -50.86 4.98 18.95
C ILE A 307 -50.91 5.00 17.42
N LEU A 308 -49.80 4.67 16.76
CA LEU A 308 -49.73 4.69 15.31
C LEU A 308 -50.61 3.62 14.67
N ARG A 309 -50.74 2.43 15.29
CA ARG A 309 -51.66 1.39 14.81
C ARG A 309 -53.13 1.78 15.02
N SER A 310 -53.51 2.33 16.18
CA SER A 310 -54.89 2.74 16.43
C SER A 310 -55.34 3.88 15.52
N ALA A 311 -54.41 4.73 15.09
CA ALA A 311 -54.67 5.81 14.15
C ALA A 311 -54.55 5.39 12.67
N GLY A 312 -54.27 4.11 12.37
CA GLY A 312 -54.14 3.61 11.00
C GLY A 312 -52.94 4.17 10.22
N ALA A 313 -51.91 4.65 10.91
CA ALA A 313 -50.74 5.25 10.28
C ALA A 313 -49.92 4.20 9.53
N ARG A 314 -49.78 4.40 8.21
CA ARG A 314 -49.00 3.50 7.34
C ARG A 314 -47.51 3.79 7.45
N GLN A 315 -46.71 2.73 7.63
CA GLN A 315 -45.25 2.82 7.52
C GLN A 315 -44.84 3.24 6.11
N PHE A 316 -43.69 3.90 6.02
CA PHE A 316 -43.09 4.21 4.75
C PHE A 316 -42.60 2.94 4.06
N MET A 317 -42.98 2.78 2.81
CA MET A 317 -42.62 1.65 1.96
C MET A 317 -41.71 2.17 0.85
N LEU A 318 -40.58 1.51 0.64
CA LEU A 318 -39.65 1.81 -0.44
C LEU A 318 -39.91 0.81 -1.57
N GLU A 319 -40.40 1.26 -2.73
CA GLU A 319 -40.69 0.39 -3.88
C GLU A 319 -41.52 -0.85 -3.47
N GLU A 320 -42.59 -0.63 -2.71
CA GLU A 320 -43.48 -1.68 -2.16
C GLU A 320 -42.84 -2.62 -1.12
N ARG A 321 -41.60 -2.36 -0.70
CA ARG A 321 -40.91 -3.10 0.38
C ARG A 321 -40.90 -2.31 1.69
N SER A 322 -41.23 -2.99 2.79
CA SER A 322 -41.06 -2.42 4.14
C SER A 322 -39.58 -2.38 4.50
N ILE A 323 -39.11 -1.21 4.94
CA ILE A 323 -37.71 -0.96 5.35
C ILE A 323 -37.57 -0.76 6.86
N GLY A 324 -38.56 -1.25 7.61
CA GLY A 324 -38.62 -1.16 9.08
C GLY A 324 -39.57 -0.05 9.58
N PRO A 325 -39.55 0.24 10.89
CA PRO A 325 -40.48 1.17 11.53
C PRO A 325 -40.08 2.63 11.29
N ILE A 326 -40.30 3.10 10.07
CA ILE A 326 -40.10 4.47 9.60
C ILE A 326 -41.41 5.02 9.01
N TRP A 327 -41.70 6.29 9.25
CA TRP A 327 -42.90 7.00 8.79
C TRP A 327 -42.54 8.36 8.23
N LEU A 328 -43.35 8.88 7.30
CA LEU A 328 -43.28 10.27 6.89
C LEU A 328 -43.79 11.15 8.03
N ARG A 329 -43.00 12.16 8.44
CA ARG A 329 -43.33 13.05 9.56
C ARG A 329 -44.71 13.67 9.38
N THR A 330 -45.01 14.16 8.17
CA THR A 330 -46.30 14.76 7.79
C THR A 330 -47.52 13.90 8.09
N ASN A 331 -47.36 12.57 8.13
CA ASN A 331 -48.46 11.63 8.33
C ASN A 331 -48.69 11.27 9.79
N VAL A 332 -47.68 11.45 10.66
CA VAL A 332 -47.71 10.92 12.03
C VAL A 332 -47.49 11.96 13.11
N GLU A 333 -46.87 13.10 12.79
CA GLU A 333 -46.56 14.15 13.77
C GLU A 333 -47.82 14.70 14.44
N GLY A 334 -48.87 15.01 13.67
CA GLY A 334 -50.14 15.48 14.23
C GLY A 334 -50.81 14.46 15.17
N ILE A 335 -50.66 13.16 14.88
CA ILE A 335 -51.16 12.08 15.73
C ILE A 335 -50.36 12.02 17.04
N LEU A 336 -49.04 12.16 16.95
CA LEU A 336 -48.13 12.12 18.11
C LEU A 336 -48.36 13.33 19.03
N VAL A 337 -48.43 14.55 18.48
CA VAL A 337 -48.69 15.78 19.25
C VAL A 337 -50.04 15.73 19.98
N ALA A 338 -51.10 15.26 19.31
CA ALA A 338 -52.42 15.11 19.94
C ALA A 338 -52.44 14.10 21.11
N ASN A 339 -51.51 13.14 21.12
CA ASN A 339 -51.39 12.12 22.15
C ASN A 339 -50.30 12.42 23.21
N ASP A 340 -49.43 13.39 22.94
CA ASP A 340 -48.45 13.94 23.87
C ASP A 340 -49.13 14.87 24.90
N GLY A 341 -50.13 15.64 24.46
CA GLY A 341 -50.94 16.55 25.29
C GLY A 341 -51.87 15.90 26.33
N ARG A 342 -51.83 14.57 26.53
CA ARG A 342 -52.53 13.89 27.66
C ARG A 342 -51.66 13.76 28.91
N ARG A 343 -50.83 14.76 29.19
CA ARG A 343 -50.35 15.08 30.54
C ARG A 343 -51.26 16.17 31.11
N THR A 344 -52.09 15.77 32.06
CA THR A 344 -52.99 16.60 32.89
C THR A 344 -52.51 18.03 33.13
N LEU A 345 -53.30 19.02 32.70
CA LEU A 345 -53.39 20.32 33.36
C LEU A 345 -53.93 20.10 34.78
N PRO A 346 -53.33 20.66 35.84
CA PRO A 346 -53.94 20.64 37.16
C PRO A 346 -55.17 21.53 37.14
N THR A 347 -56.32 20.94 37.47
CA THR A 347 -57.54 21.66 37.80
C THR A 347 -57.25 22.66 38.91
N SER A 348 -57.39 23.94 38.60
CA SER A 348 -57.50 25.03 39.55
C SER A 348 -58.77 24.80 40.37
N GLY A 349 -58.61 24.34 41.61
CA GLY A 349 -59.67 24.32 42.61
C GLY A 349 -59.42 25.45 43.60
N GLY A 350 -60.10 26.58 43.41
CA GLY A 350 -60.28 27.61 44.42
C GLY A 350 -61.68 27.49 45.02
N HIS A 351 -61.76 27.18 46.31
CA HIS A 351 -62.37 27.97 47.37
C HIS A 351 -62.49 27.16 48.66
#